data_AF-A0AAU9SVX8-F1
#
_entry.id   AF-A0AAU9SVX8-F1
#
_cell.length_a   1.000
_cell.length_b   1.000
_cell.length_c   1.000
_cell.angle_alpha   90.00
_cell.angle_beta   90.00
_cell.angle_gamma   90.00
#
_symmetry.space_group_name_H-M   'P 1'
#
loop_
_entity.id
_entity.type
_entity.pdbx_description
1 polymer ?
#
loop_
_entity_poly.entity_id
_entity_poly.type
_entity_poly.pdbx_seq_one_letter_code
_entity_poly.pdbx_strand_id
1 'polypeptide(L)'
;MGSDTEAEKSIQKEKKRVITLAPIAKPLAGKKLQKRTFKLIQKAAGKKCLKRGVKEVVKSIRRGQKGVCVIAGNISPIDVITHLPILCEEAGVPYVYVPSKEDLAQAGATKRPTCCVLVMLKPAKGELSAEDLEKLKTDYEQVADDIKELSSSEREDNWRHNALPAQRVFADVAKAISKFEPVTVCASSAQWENARKQLPEDIRVVEMSMNDSWFRDSGPTFVVRKKPSKLSSFNRNVAGIDWNFNAWGGADEGCYNDWSDDLLVSKKILAVERIPRFQHSMILEGGSIHVDGEGTCLVTEECLLNKNRNPHLSKEQIEEELKKYLGVKTFIWLPRGLYGDDDTNGHIDNMCCFAKPGVVLLSWTDDETDPQYERSVEALSVLSNSIDARGRKIQVIKLHEGEAKPRLAGTRLAASYVNFYIANGGIIAPQFGDAKRDEEAIRVLSETYPHHSVVGIENAREIVLAGGNIHCITQQQPAEPISLADNGH
;
A
#
# COMPACT_ATOMS: atom_id res chain seq x y z
N MET A 1 -25.68 -29.09 -53.78
CA MET A 1 -25.27 -27.70 -53.45
C MET A 1 -26.05 -27.28 -52.22
N GLY A 2 -25.41 -27.35 -51.05
CA GLY A 2 -26.08 -27.07 -49.80
C GLY A 2 -25.36 -27.73 -48.66
N SER A 3 -24.51 -26.96 -47.98
CA SER A 3 -24.23 -27.04 -46.54
C SER A 3 -23.00 -26.19 -46.20
N ASP A 4 -23.09 -24.89 -46.47
CA ASP A 4 -22.27 -23.86 -45.83
C ASP A 4 -23.32 -22.82 -45.36
N THR A 5 -23.45 -22.34 -44.12
CA THR A 5 -22.61 -22.40 -42.93
C THR A 5 -23.48 -21.98 -41.72
N GLU A 6 -23.67 -22.88 -40.75
CA GLU A 6 -24.04 -22.49 -39.37
C GLU A 6 -22.79 -22.25 -38.50
N ALA A 7 -21.65 -22.85 -38.87
CA ALA A 7 -20.37 -22.70 -38.19
C ALA A 7 -19.70 -21.33 -38.40
N GLU A 8 -19.95 -20.64 -39.52
CA GLU A 8 -19.39 -19.28 -39.73
C GLU A 8 -20.19 -18.19 -39.00
N LYS A 9 -21.48 -18.43 -38.70
CA LYS A 9 -22.31 -17.48 -37.94
C LYS A 9 -22.03 -17.51 -36.43
N SER A 10 -21.46 -18.59 -35.90
CA SER A 10 -21.11 -18.72 -34.48
C SER A 10 -19.72 -18.16 -34.13
N ILE A 11 -18.82 -17.96 -35.10
CA ILE A 11 -17.46 -17.45 -34.87
C ILE A 11 -17.36 -15.91 -34.93
N GLN A 12 -18.43 -15.20 -35.32
CA GLN A 12 -18.49 -13.72 -35.29
C GLN A 12 -19.04 -13.11 -34.00
N LYS A 13 -19.52 -13.91 -33.05
CA LYS A 13 -19.93 -13.43 -31.72
C LYS A 13 -18.79 -13.72 -30.72
N GLU A 14 -18.33 -12.65 -30.06
CA GLU A 14 -17.26 -12.61 -29.04
C GLU A 14 -15.80 -12.47 -29.50
N LYS A 15 -15.51 -11.58 -30.45
CA LYS A 15 -14.28 -10.76 -30.31
C LYS A 15 -14.58 -9.60 -29.36
N LYS A 16 -14.30 -9.76 -28.06
CA LYS A 16 -14.19 -8.62 -27.13
C LYS A 16 -13.16 -7.66 -27.74
N ARG A 17 -13.62 -6.53 -28.29
CA ARG A 17 -12.73 -5.42 -28.66
C ARG A 17 -11.97 -5.04 -27.40
N VAL A 18 -10.65 -5.21 -27.40
CA VAL A 18 -9.78 -4.65 -26.36
C VAL A 18 -9.93 -3.13 -26.46
N ILE A 19 -10.59 -2.53 -25.45
CA ILE A 19 -10.76 -1.09 -25.36
C ILE A 19 -9.52 -0.56 -24.64
N THR A 20 -8.66 0.15 -25.35
CA THR A 20 -7.54 0.87 -24.73
C THR A 20 -8.09 2.09 -24.00
N LEU A 21 -7.82 2.17 -22.69
CA LEU A 21 -8.19 3.30 -21.85
C LEU A 21 -7.01 4.25 -21.69
N ALA A 22 -7.31 5.53 -21.55
CA ALA A 22 -6.35 6.54 -21.17
C ALA A 22 -5.85 6.27 -19.73
N PRO A 23 -4.55 6.44 -19.45
CA PRO A 23 -3.98 6.24 -18.10
C PRO A 23 -4.68 7.05 -16.99
N ILE A 24 -5.25 8.22 -17.33
CA ILE A 24 -5.96 9.10 -16.39
C ILE A 24 -7.41 8.66 -16.11
N ALA A 25 -7.88 7.56 -16.70
CA ALA A 25 -9.28 7.13 -16.61
C ALA A 25 -9.63 6.50 -15.25
N LYS A 26 -9.30 7.19 -14.16
CA LYS A 26 -9.57 6.83 -12.77
C LYS A 26 -10.33 8.00 -12.09
N PRO A 27 -11.39 7.73 -11.30
CA PRO A 27 -12.00 6.41 -11.05
C PRO A 27 -12.79 5.90 -12.27
N LEU A 28 -12.61 4.62 -12.61
CA LEU A 28 -13.35 3.95 -13.70
C LEU A 28 -14.58 3.24 -13.14
N ALA A 29 -15.76 3.52 -13.69
CA ALA A 29 -16.98 2.86 -13.29
C ALA A 29 -16.93 1.34 -13.57
N GLY A 30 -17.01 0.54 -12.51
CA GLY A 30 -17.25 -0.90 -12.64
C GLY A 30 -18.62 -1.21 -13.25
N LYS A 31 -18.86 -2.48 -13.65
CA LYS A 31 -20.07 -2.89 -14.40
C LYS A 31 -21.39 -2.39 -13.81
N LYS A 32 -21.54 -2.43 -12.48
CA LYS A 32 -22.76 -2.02 -11.76
C LYS A 32 -22.96 -0.51 -11.83
N LEU A 33 -21.93 0.27 -11.46
CA LEU A 33 -21.97 1.74 -11.52
C LEU A 33 -22.12 2.24 -12.96
N GLN A 34 -21.42 1.63 -13.93
CA GLN A 34 -21.55 1.97 -15.35
C GLN A 34 -23.01 1.84 -15.82
N LYS A 35 -23.67 0.71 -15.50
CA LYS A 35 -25.08 0.48 -15.86
C LYS A 35 -26.01 1.53 -15.23
N ARG A 36 -25.79 1.90 -13.97
CA ARG A 36 -26.56 2.96 -13.27
C ARG A 36 -26.32 4.34 -13.89
N THR A 37 -25.05 4.68 -14.11
CA THR A 37 -24.62 5.94 -14.75
C THR A 37 -25.24 6.11 -16.13
N PHE A 38 -25.25 5.06 -16.96
CA PHE A 38 -25.87 5.10 -18.28
C PHE A 38 -27.40 5.26 -18.22
N LYS A 39 -28.08 4.62 -17.26
CA LYS A 39 -29.52 4.84 -17.05
C LYS A 39 -29.82 6.30 -16.65
N LEU A 40 -29.01 6.86 -15.75
CA LEU A 40 -29.12 8.27 -15.36
C LEU A 40 -28.94 9.21 -16.57
N ILE A 41 -27.92 8.97 -17.39
CA ILE A 41 -27.68 9.77 -18.61
C ILE A 41 -28.84 9.67 -19.60
N GLN A 42 -29.39 8.46 -19.82
CA GLN A 42 -30.54 8.26 -20.73
C GLN A 42 -31.77 9.04 -20.24
N LYS A 43 -32.07 8.98 -18.93
CA LYS A 43 -33.15 9.74 -18.31
C LYS A 43 -32.92 11.25 -18.46
N ALA A 44 -31.72 11.74 -18.15
CA ALA A 44 -31.37 13.15 -18.26
C ALA A 44 -31.41 13.66 -19.71
N ALA A 45 -31.02 12.83 -20.69
CA ALA A 45 -31.09 13.15 -22.11
C ALA A 45 -32.54 13.40 -22.57
N GLY A 46 -33.47 12.53 -22.18
CA GLY A 46 -34.90 12.66 -22.48
C GLY A 46 -35.55 13.91 -21.87
N LYS A 47 -34.97 14.44 -20.79
CA LYS A 47 -35.48 15.62 -20.07
C LYS A 47 -34.67 16.90 -20.28
N LYS A 48 -33.78 16.95 -21.27
CA LYS A 48 -32.92 18.12 -21.58
C LYS A 48 -32.04 18.59 -20.39
N CYS A 49 -31.67 17.65 -19.52
CA CYS A 49 -30.84 17.85 -18.33
C CYS A 49 -29.38 17.44 -18.55
N LEU A 50 -28.92 17.41 -19.80
CA LEU A 50 -27.60 16.90 -20.19
C LEU A 50 -26.83 17.94 -21.01
N LYS A 51 -25.60 18.24 -20.59
CA LYS A 51 -24.60 18.96 -21.40
C LYS A 51 -23.63 17.96 -21.99
N ARG A 52 -23.26 18.14 -23.26
CA ARG A 52 -22.47 17.16 -24.02
C ARG A 52 -21.23 17.82 -24.60
N GLY A 53 -20.09 17.14 -24.50
CA GLY A 53 -18.81 17.57 -25.05
C GLY A 53 -18.05 18.54 -24.14
N VAL A 54 -16.73 18.51 -24.29
CA VAL A 54 -15.76 19.20 -23.43
C VAL A 54 -16.10 20.68 -23.28
N LYS A 55 -16.29 21.39 -24.39
CA LYS A 55 -16.56 22.84 -24.39
C LYS A 55 -17.79 23.23 -23.55
N GLU A 56 -18.89 22.50 -23.68
CA GLU A 56 -20.12 22.80 -22.95
C GLU A 56 -20.05 22.36 -21.48
N VAL A 57 -19.42 21.23 -21.19
CA VAL A 57 -19.20 20.75 -19.81
C VAL A 57 -18.32 21.74 -19.05
N VAL A 58 -17.16 22.12 -19.60
CA VAL A 58 -16.23 23.09 -18.99
C VAL A 58 -16.92 24.42 -18.74
N LYS A 59 -17.65 24.94 -19.75
CA LYS A 59 -18.40 26.20 -19.62
C LYS A 59 -19.48 26.14 -18.53
N SER A 60 -20.11 24.98 -18.34
CA SER A 60 -21.17 24.79 -17.34
C SER A 60 -20.60 24.75 -15.93
N ILE A 61 -19.53 23.96 -15.72
CA ILE A 61 -18.86 23.85 -14.42
C ILE A 61 -18.26 25.20 -13.99
N ARG A 62 -17.59 25.92 -14.91
CA ARG A 62 -17.06 27.27 -14.63
C ARG A 62 -18.12 28.32 -14.31
N ARG A 63 -19.39 28.09 -14.68
CA ARG A 63 -20.53 28.93 -14.32
C ARG A 63 -21.19 28.50 -13.00
N GLY A 64 -20.59 27.57 -12.27
CA GLY A 64 -21.10 27.05 -11.00
C GLY A 64 -22.25 26.05 -11.16
N GLN A 65 -22.51 25.51 -12.36
CA GLN A 65 -23.53 24.48 -12.51
C GLN A 65 -23.07 23.17 -11.87
N LYS A 66 -23.84 22.69 -10.90
CA LYS A 66 -23.62 21.40 -10.23
C LYS A 66 -24.22 20.24 -11.03
N GLY A 67 -23.65 19.05 -10.84
CA GLY A 67 -24.06 17.85 -11.54
C GLY A 67 -23.12 16.68 -11.29
N VAL A 68 -23.24 15.63 -12.11
CA VAL A 68 -22.28 14.52 -12.20
C VAL A 68 -21.62 14.58 -13.57
N CYS A 69 -20.29 14.65 -13.59
CA CYS A 69 -19.51 14.61 -14.82
C CYS A 69 -19.18 13.16 -15.20
N VAL A 70 -19.42 12.77 -16.45
CA VAL A 70 -19.09 11.42 -16.93
C VAL A 70 -18.17 11.55 -18.13
N ILE A 71 -17.00 10.93 -18.05
CA ILE A 71 -15.91 11.08 -19.02
C ILE A 71 -15.65 9.72 -19.69
N ALA A 72 -15.46 9.69 -21.00
CA ALA A 72 -15.06 8.47 -21.69
C ALA A 72 -13.56 8.20 -21.48
N GLY A 73 -13.21 6.96 -21.13
CA GLY A 73 -11.84 6.54 -20.87
C GLY A 73 -11.04 6.26 -22.14
N ASN A 74 -11.66 5.84 -23.24
CA ASN A 74 -10.98 5.53 -24.51
C ASN A 74 -10.71 6.76 -25.41
N ILE A 75 -10.53 7.94 -24.82
CA ILE A 75 -10.23 9.16 -25.56
C ILE A 75 -8.75 9.24 -25.91
N SER A 76 -8.49 9.46 -27.19
CA SER A 76 -7.17 9.73 -27.75
C SER A 76 -7.29 10.86 -28.77
N PRO A 77 -6.43 11.90 -28.71
CA PRO A 77 -5.38 12.11 -27.72
C PRO A 77 -5.96 12.44 -26.32
N ILE A 78 -5.22 12.08 -25.27
CA ILE A 78 -5.65 12.24 -23.88
C ILE A 78 -5.86 13.70 -23.48
N ASP A 79 -5.10 14.63 -24.08
CA ASP A 79 -5.12 16.08 -23.81
C ASP A 79 -6.51 16.71 -23.97
N VAL A 80 -7.39 16.06 -24.73
CA VAL A 80 -8.79 16.49 -24.92
C VAL A 80 -9.55 16.50 -23.60
N ILE A 81 -9.19 15.65 -22.64
CA ILE A 81 -9.96 15.42 -21.40
C ILE A 81 -9.13 15.58 -20.11
N THR A 82 -7.80 15.73 -20.19
CA THR A 82 -6.89 15.84 -19.02
C THR A 82 -7.28 16.91 -18.00
N HIS A 83 -7.88 18.01 -18.45
CA HIS A 83 -8.28 19.13 -17.59
C HIS A 83 -9.64 18.94 -16.90
N LEU A 84 -10.43 17.93 -17.28
CA LEU A 84 -11.78 17.74 -16.75
C LEU A 84 -11.80 17.25 -15.29
N PRO A 85 -11.00 16.26 -14.87
CA PRO A 85 -10.95 15.81 -13.47
C PRO A 85 -10.66 16.96 -12.50
N ILE A 86 -9.57 17.70 -12.74
CA ILE A 86 -9.14 18.84 -11.93
C ILE A 86 -10.25 19.88 -11.84
N LEU A 87 -10.88 20.23 -12.97
CA LEU A 87 -11.98 21.18 -13.00
C LEU A 87 -13.20 20.69 -12.18
N CYS A 88 -13.47 19.39 -12.17
CA CYS A 88 -14.55 18.80 -11.39
C CYS A 88 -14.24 18.84 -9.89
N GLU A 89 -13.01 18.51 -9.50
CA GLU A 89 -12.52 18.53 -8.12
C GLU A 89 -12.58 19.95 -7.53
N GLU A 90 -12.01 20.94 -8.22
CA GLU A 90 -12.05 22.36 -7.82
C GLU A 90 -13.49 22.88 -7.65
N ALA A 91 -14.40 22.41 -8.49
CA ALA A 91 -15.80 22.82 -8.47
C ALA A 91 -16.68 21.98 -7.54
N GLY A 92 -16.14 20.96 -6.86
CA GLY A 92 -16.92 20.01 -6.05
C GLY A 92 -18.03 19.31 -6.85
N VAL A 93 -17.71 18.90 -8.07
CA VAL A 93 -18.58 18.17 -8.99
C VAL A 93 -18.08 16.71 -9.04
N PRO A 94 -18.85 15.71 -8.58
CA PRO A 94 -18.44 14.32 -8.70
C PRO A 94 -18.24 13.93 -10.17
N TYR A 95 -17.20 13.15 -10.46
CA TYR A 95 -16.92 12.66 -11.80
C TYR A 95 -16.57 11.18 -11.82
N VAL A 96 -16.80 10.53 -12.97
CA VAL A 96 -16.41 9.13 -13.18
C VAL A 96 -16.08 8.86 -14.64
N TYR A 97 -15.15 7.94 -14.88
CA TYR A 97 -14.86 7.44 -16.20
C TYR A 97 -15.74 6.26 -16.58
N VAL A 98 -16.13 6.19 -17.85
CA VAL A 98 -16.76 5.01 -18.47
C VAL A 98 -15.90 4.52 -19.62
N PRO A 99 -15.87 3.21 -19.95
CA PRO A 99 -14.88 2.69 -20.89
C PRO A 99 -14.94 3.27 -22.31
N SER A 100 -16.15 3.58 -22.80
CA SER A 100 -16.42 3.78 -24.24
C SER A 100 -17.13 5.10 -24.51
N LYS A 101 -16.53 5.93 -25.38
CA LYS A 101 -17.12 7.16 -25.93
C LYS A 101 -18.32 6.87 -26.84
N GLU A 102 -18.36 5.70 -27.46
CA GLU A 102 -19.50 5.23 -28.26
C GLU A 102 -20.69 4.86 -27.36
N ASP A 103 -20.44 4.16 -26.26
CA ASP A 103 -21.48 3.77 -25.30
C ASP A 103 -22.01 5.02 -24.58
N LEU A 104 -21.11 5.95 -24.24
CA LEU A 104 -21.48 7.22 -23.64
C LEU A 104 -22.35 8.06 -24.59
N ALA A 105 -22.04 8.05 -25.89
CA ALA A 105 -22.86 8.69 -26.92
C ALA A 105 -24.25 8.04 -27.02
N GLN A 106 -24.31 6.71 -27.04
CA GLN A 106 -25.57 5.96 -27.08
C GLN A 106 -26.44 6.26 -25.87
N ALA A 107 -25.87 6.23 -24.66
CA ALA A 107 -26.57 6.61 -23.44
C ALA A 107 -27.06 8.06 -23.49
N GLY A 108 -26.25 8.96 -24.05
CA GLY A 108 -26.59 10.37 -24.27
C GLY A 108 -27.58 10.64 -25.41
N ALA A 109 -28.18 9.61 -26.01
CA ALA A 109 -29.09 9.70 -27.17
C ALA A 109 -28.49 10.46 -28.37
N THR A 110 -27.20 10.22 -28.67
CA THR A 110 -26.51 10.80 -29.82
C THR A 110 -25.72 9.74 -30.58
N LYS A 111 -25.65 9.87 -31.91
CA LYS A 111 -24.82 9.00 -32.77
C LYS A 111 -23.36 9.45 -32.84
N ARG A 112 -23.06 10.67 -32.39
CA ARG A 112 -21.68 11.21 -32.40
C ARG A 112 -20.94 10.75 -31.14
N PRO A 113 -19.76 10.09 -31.28
CA PRO A 113 -18.90 9.78 -30.14
C PRO A 113 -18.73 10.97 -29.22
N THR A 114 -18.91 10.75 -27.91
CA THR A 114 -18.98 11.83 -26.93
C THR A 114 -17.88 11.65 -25.90
N CYS A 115 -17.00 12.65 -25.76
CA CYS A 115 -15.88 12.57 -24.81
C CYS A 115 -16.33 12.70 -23.36
N CYS A 116 -17.32 13.54 -23.09
CA CYS A 116 -17.83 13.74 -21.74
C CYS A 116 -19.25 14.30 -21.77
N VAL A 117 -19.97 14.12 -20.67
CA VAL A 117 -21.27 14.74 -20.42
C VAL A 117 -21.34 15.26 -18.98
N LEU A 118 -22.18 16.26 -18.74
CA LEU A 118 -22.55 16.71 -17.40
C LEU A 118 -24.05 16.50 -17.23
N VAL A 119 -24.42 15.63 -16.29
CA VAL A 119 -25.81 15.39 -15.89
C VAL A 119 -26.18 16.41 -14.82
N MET A 120 -27.21 17.21 -15.10
CA MET A 120 -27.71 18.25 -14.19
C MET A 120 -29.07 17.84 -13.62
N LEU A 121 -29.42 18.35 -12.43
CA LEU A 121 -30.75 18.17 -11.84
C LEU A 121 -31.81 19.14 -12.41
N LYS A 122 -31.37 20.16 -13.14
CA LYS A 122 -32.25 21.17 -13.76
C LYS A 122 -32.07 21.16 -15.28
N PRO A 123 -33.17 21.24 -16.06
CA PRO A 123 -33.09 21.29 -17.50
C PRO A 123 -32.47 22.60 -17.98
N ALA A 124 -31.86 22.58 -19.16
CA ALA A 124 -31.30 23.79 -19.76
C ALA A 124 -32.37 24.81 -20.20
N LYS A 125 -33.60 24.34 -20.48
CA LYS A 125 -34.79 25.15 -20.83
C LYS A 125 -36.05 24.40 -20.42
N GLY A 126 -37.02 25.10 -19.83
CA GLY A 126 -38.30 24.55 -19.36
C GLY A 126 -38.28 24.08 -17.91
N GLU A 127 -39.37 23.45 -17.47
CA GLU A 127 -39.52 22.88 -16.13
C GLU A 127 -39.78 21.37 -16.21
N LEU A 128 -39.31 20.65 -15.19
CA LEU A 128 -39.59 19.22 -15.00
C LEU A 128 -40.90 19.08 -14.22
N SER A 129 -41.66 18.02 -14.48
CA SER A 129 -42.72 17.61 -13.56
C SER A 129 -42.10 17.23 -12.20
N ALA A 130 -42.86 17.40 -11.11
CA ALA A 130 -42.38 17.04 -9.76
C ALA A 130 -41.93 15.57 -9.69
N GLU A 131 -42.69 14.66 -10.31
CA GLU A 131 -42.39 13.23 -10.37
C GLU A 131 -41.09 12.93 -11.15
N ASP A 132 -40.87 13.59 -12.29
CA ASP A 132 -39.65 13.40 -13.08
C ASP A 132 -38.42 13.97 -12.36
N LEU A 133 -38.58 15.09 -11.65
CA LEU A 133 -37.51 15.70 -10.86
C LEU A 133 -37.10 14.79 -9.71
N GLU A 134 -38.06 14.23 -8.98
CA GLU A 134 -37.80 13.30 -7.87
C GLU A 134 -37.07 12.05 -8.37
N LYS A 135 -37.57 11.41 -9.44
CA LYS A 135 -36.92 10.24 -10.05
C LYS A 135 -35.54 10.52 -10.61
N LEU A 136 -35.29 11.72 -11.12
CA LEU A 136 -33.96 12.11 -11.61
C LEU A 136 -33.02 12.37 -10.44
N LYS A 137 -33.53 13.01 -9.37
CA LYS A 137 -32.79 13.31 -8.15
C LYS A 137 -32.36 12.03 -7.42
N THR A 138 -33.24 11.05 -7.26
CA THR A 138 -32.90 9.77 -6.62
C THR A 138 -31.81 9.02 -7.39
N ASP A 139 -31.93 8.90 -8.71
CA ASP A 139 -30.90 8.25 -9.53
C ASP A 139 -29.58 9.03 -9.49
N TYR A 140 -29.65 10.36 -9.48
CA TYR A 140 -28.49 11.24 -9.35
C TYR A 140 -27.78 11.04 -8.02
N GLU A 141 -28.51 11.08 -6.90
CA GLU A 141 -27.96 10.91 -5.55
C GLU A 141 -27.30 9.55 -5.42
N GLN A 142 -27.97 8.48 -5.88
CA GLN A 142 -27.38 7.14 -5.87
C GLN A 142 -26.09 7.06 -6.69
N VAL A 143 -26.05 7.64 -7.88
CA VAL A 143 -24.83 7.63 -8.71
C VAL A 143 -23.75 8.51 -8.09
N ALA A 144 -24.09 9.67 -7.55
CA ALA A 144 -23.13 10.55 -6.89
C ALA A 144 -22.53 9.90 -5.63
N ASP A 145 -23.34 9.18 -4.86
CA ASP A 145 -22.90 8.42 -3.69
C ASP A 145 -22.04 7.23 -4.10
N ASP A 146 -22.44 6.44 -5.10
CA ASP A 146 -21.61 5.35 -5.64
C ASP A 146 -20.26 5.88 -6.19
N ILE A 147 -20.25 7.07 -6.81
CA ILE A 147 -19.03 7.72 -7.29
C ILE A 147 -18.17 8.15 -6.11
N LYS A 148 -18.78 8.76 -5.09
CA LYS A 148 -18.08 9.19 -3.88
C LYS A 148 -17.47 8.00 -3.16
N GLU A 149 -18.22 6.91 -3.03
CA GLU A 149 -17.75 5.63 -2.49
C GLU A 149 -16.56 5.13 -3.30
N LEU A 150 -16.70 4.98 -4.63
CA LEU A 150 -15.62 4.54 -5.53
C LEU A 150 -14.38 5.46 -5.50
N SER A 151 -14.58 6.76 -5.29
CA SER A 151 -13.50 7.73 -5.21
C SER A 151 -12.84 7.74 -3.83
N SER A 152 -13.54 7.27 -2.80
CA SER A 152 -13.08 7.20 -1.41
C SER A 152 -12.61 5.81 -0.98
N SER A 153 -12.92 4.78 -1.76
CA SER A 153 -12.59 3.38 -1.44
C SER A 153 -11.10 3.17 -1.66
N GLU A 154 -10.36 3.05 -0.57
CA GLU A 154 -9.12 2.27 -0.54
C GLU A 154 -9.44 0.79 -0.77
N ARG A 155 -8.43 -0.07 -0.96
CA ARG A 155 -8.63 -1.52 -1.22
C ARG A 155 -9.53 -2.21 -0.19
N GLU A 156 -10.82 -2.33 -0.54
CA GLU A 156 -11.82 -3.03 0.26
C GLU A 156 -11.65 -4.56 0.26
N ASP A 157 -10.90 -5.09 -0.71
CA ASP A 157 -10.55 -6.50 -0.79
C ASP A 157 -9.57 -6.93 0.30
N ASN A 158 -8.77 -6.00 0.83
CA ASN A 158 -7.87 -6.24 1.96
C ASN A 158 -8.38 -5.61 3.27
N TRP A 159 -8.77 -4.34 3.23
CA TRP A 159 -9.12 -3.55 4.41
C TRP A 159 -10.64 -3.43 4.61
N ARG A 160 -11.16 -4.05 5.69
CA ARG A 160 -12.60 -4.05 5.99
C ARG A 160 -13.19 -2.65 6.20
N HIS A 161 -14.48 -2.50 5.92
CA HIS A 161 -15.25 -1.27 6.13
C HIS A 161 -14.56 -0.03 5.55
N ASN A 162 -14.14 -0.13 4.29
CA ASN A 162 -13.53 0.95 3.52
C ASN A 162 -12.28 1.50 4.20
N ALA A 163 -11.50 0.60 4.80
CA ALA A 163 -10.29 0.87 5.57
C ALA A 163 -10.44 1.79 6.80
N LEU A 164 -11.65 2.25 7.16
CA LEU A 164 -11.83 3.22 8.26
C LEU A 164 -11.25 2.76 9.61
N PRO A 165 -11.40 1.48 10.04
CA PRO A 165 -10.75 1.01 11.26
C PRO A 165 -9.22 1.08 11.16
N ALA A 166 -8.64 0.61 10.04
CA ALA A 166 -7.20 0.62 9.83
C ALA A 166 -6.64 2.04 9.78
N GLN A 167 -7.31 2.98 9.09
CA GLN A 167 -6.91 4.38 9.03
C GLN A 167 -6.77 5.02 10.41
N ARG A 168 -7.67 4.70 11.36
CA ARG A 168 -7.57 5.19 12.75
C ARG A 168 -6.32 4.66 13.43
N VAL A 169 -6.04 3.37 13.27
CA VAL A 169 -4.87 2.72 13.88
C VAL A 169 -3.58 3.22 13.24
N PHE A 170 -3.53 3.41 11.91
CA PHE A 170 -2.40 4.07 11.24
C PHE A 170 -2.16 5.48 11.79
N ALA A 171 -3.22 6.25 12.03
CA ALA A 171 -3.10 7.57 12.65
C ALA A 171 -2.58 7.49 14.09
N ASP A 172 -2.99 6.49 14.87
CA ASP A 172 -2.52 6.29 16.23
C ASP A 172 -1.05 5.85 16.28
N VAL A 173 -0.63 4.97 15.37
CA VAL A 173 0.79 4.61 15.16
C VAL A 173 1.60 5.85 14.80
N ALA A 174 1.16 6.65 13.82
CA ALA A 174 1.86 7.86 13.39
C ALA A 174 1.99 8.87 14.54
N LYS A 175 0.93 9.08 15.33
CA LYS A 175 0.95 9.94 16.54
C LYS A 175 1.86 9.39 17.64
N ALA A 176 1.97 8.07 17.76
CA ALA A 176 2.86 7.46 18.74
C ALA A 176 4.33 7.66 18.35
N ILE A 177 4.68 7.46 17.08
CA ILE A 177 6.03 7.70 16.55
C ILE A 177 6.38 9.19 16.63
N SER A 178 5.44 10.10 16.34
CA SER A 178 5.72 11.55 16.28
C SER A 178 6.18 12.17 17.61
N LYS A 179 6.00 11.47 18.73
CA LYS A 179 6.55 11.85 20.04
C LYS A 179 8.07 11.68 20.14
N PHE A 180 8.67 10.86 19.27
CA PHE A 180 10.08 10.48 19.31
C PHE A 180 10.87 10.99 18.10
N GLU A 181 10.23 11.13 16.95
CA GLU A 181 10.87 11.55 15.71
C GLU A 181 9.86 12.08 14.67
N PRO A 182 10.29 12.90 13.69
CA PRO A 182 9.41 13.42 12.65
C PRO A 182 8.78 12.28 11.82
N VAL A 183 7.47 12.39 11.56
CA VAL A 183 6.72 11.40 10.77
C VAL A 183 6.24 12.02 9.46
N THR A 184 6.31 11.24 8.39
CA THR A 184 5.65 11.54 7.12
C THR A 184 4.68 10.44 6.78
N VAL A 185 3.40 10.79 6.62
CA VAL A 185 2.37 9.89 6.11
C VAL A 185 2.16 10.17 4.64
N CYS A 186 2.21 9.12 3.82
CA CYS A 186 1.84 9.20 2.42
C CYS A 186 0.39 8.78 2.27
N ALA A 187 -0.40 9.53 1.50
CA ALA A 187 -1.80 9.25 1.27
C ALA A 187 -2.13 9.39 -0.22
N SER A 188 -3.07 8.57 -0.71
CA SER A 188 -3.62 8.74 -2.06
C SER A 188 -4.26 10.12 -2.20
N SER A 189 -4.38 10.63 -3.43
CA SER A 189 -5.05 11.91 -3.70
C SER A 189 -6.45 11.97 -3.05
N ALA A 190 -7.19 10.87 -3.14
CA ALA A 190 -8.51 10.70 -2.54
C ALA A 190 -8.52 10.78 -1.01
N GLN A 191 -7.50 10.26 -0.35
CA GLN A 191 -7.41 10.21 1.11
C GLN A 191 -6.60 11.35 1.72
N TRP A 192 -5.92 12.17 0.92
CA TRP A 192 -5.01 13.19 1.42
C TRP A 192 -5.71 14.15 2.40
N GLU A 193 -6.88 14.68 2.04
CA GLU A 193 -7.64 15.56 2.93
C GLU A 193 -8.11 14.86 4.21
N ASN A 194 -8.49 13.58 4.10
CA ASN A 194 -8.93 12.79 5.25
C ASN A 194 -7.76 12.53 6.22
N ALA A 195 -6.62 12.07 5.70
CA ALA A 195 -5.40 11.87 6.47
C ALA A 195 -4.97 13.18 7.16
N ARG A 196 -4.99 14.30 6.44
CA ARG A 196 -4.63 15.60 7.01
C ARG A 196 -5.56 16.02 8.15
N LYS A 197 -6.86 15.72 8.07
CA LYS A 197 -7.83 16.00 9.16
C LYS A 197 -7.65 15.10 10.38
N GLN A 198 -7.17 13.86 10.21
CA GLN A 198 -7.00 12.89 11.30
C GLN A 198 -5.65 13.03 12.05
N LEU A 199 -4.62 13.53 11.36
CA LEU A 199 -3.25 13.61 11.87
C LEU A 199 -2.96 15.01 12.47
N PRO A 200 -2.14 15.10 13.55
CA PRO A 200 -1.62 16.37 14.07
C PRO A 200 -0.76 17.16 13.06
N GLU A 201 -0.71 18.49 13.20
CA GLU A 201 -0.04 19.39 12.25
C GLU A 201 1.46 19.13 12.06
N ASP A 202 2.14 18.64 13.08
CA ASP A 202 3.58 18.29 13.08
C ASP A 202 3.89 17.04 12.26
N ILE A 203 2.90 16.21 11.95
CA ILE A 203 3.05 15.07 11.03
C ILE A 203 2.87 15.57 9.60
N ARG A 204 3.89 15.41 8.76
CA ARG A 204 3.83 15.80 7.34
C ARG A 204 2.96 14.82 6.56
N VAL A 205 2.07 15.32 5.69
CA VAL A 205 1.25 14.48 4.80
C VAL A 205 1.62 14.76 3.34
N VAL A 206 2.03 13.73 2.61
CA VAL A 206 2.44 13.82 1.20
C VAL A 206 1.46 13.04 0.34
N GLU A 207 0.99 13.64 -0.74
CA GLU A 207 0.21 12.92 -1.74
C GLU A 207 1.11 11.93 -2.50
N MET A 208 0.72 10.66 -2.51
CA MET A 208 1.45 9.60 -3.21
C MET A 208 0.46 8.51 -3.65
N SER A 209 0.54 8.09 -4.91
CA SER A 209 -0.18 6.89 -5.37
C SER A 209 0.57 5.63 -4.96
N MET A 210 -0.16 4.63 -4.47
CA MET A 210 0.26 3.29 -4.06
C MET A 210 -0.92 2.33 -4.26
N ASN A 211 -0.70 1.02 -4.43
CA ASN A 211 -1.80 0.05 -4.50
C ASN A 211 -2.16 -0.50 -3.11
N ASP A 212 -1.20 -0.60 -2.18
CA ASP A 212 -1.46 -0.89 -0.76
C ASP A 212 -0.43 -0.20 0.16
N SER A 213 -0.68 -0.19 1.48
CA SER A 213 0.01 0.67 2.45
C SER A 213 1.15 0.01 3.23
N TRP A 214 1.95 -0.83 2.57
CA TRP A 214 3.02 -1.63 3.18
C TRP A 214 4.42 -1.07 2.88
N PHE A 215 4.72 0.09 3.47
CA PHE A 215 5.91 0.88 3.15
C PHE A 215 7.22 0.22 3.56
N ARG A 216 7.18 -0.76 4.47
CA ARG A 216 8.33 -1.61 4.79
C ARG A 216 8.85 -2.35 3.55
N ASP A 217 7.94 -2.75 2.68
CA ASP A 217 8.21 -3.68 1.60
C ASP A 217 8.35 -3.00 0.24
N SER A 218 7.52 -1.98 -0.02
CA SER A 218 7.57 -1.20 -1.26
C SER A 218 8.46 0.05 -1.16
N GLY A 219 8.82 0.46 0.06
CA GLY A 219 9.67 1.61 0.36
C GLY A 219 11.17 1.32 0.25
N PRO A 220 12.00 2.37 0.25
CA PRO A 220 13.41 2.20 -0.01
C PRO A 220 14.14 1.69 1.24
N THR A 221 15.07 0.77 1.06
CA THR A 221 16.01 0.40 2.12
C THR A 221 17.13 1.43 2.16
N PHE A 222 17.12 2.30 3.18
CA PHE A 222 18.15 3.32 3.33
C PHE A 222 19.48 2.73 3.82
N VAL A 223 20.57 3.23 3.25
CA VAL A 223 21.95 2.89 3.65
C VAL A 223 22.73 4.15 3.95
N VAL A 224 23.63 4.03 4.93
CA VAL A 224 24.45 5.15 5.41
C VAL A 224 25.92 4.85 5.21
N ARG A 225 26.63 5.78 4.57
CA ARG A 225 28.07 5.74 4.43
C ARG A 225 28.73 6.04 5.79
N LYS A 226 29.54 5.11 6.31
CA LYS A 226 30.25 5.26 7.59
C LYS A 226 31.30 6.39 7.62
N LYS A 227 31.89 6.75 6.48
CA LYS A 227 32.90 7.83 6.39
C LYS A 227 32.48 8.85 5.34
N PRO A 228 32.35 10.15 5.69
CA PRO A 228 32.01 11.18 4.72
C PRO A 228 33.02 11.20 3.56
N SER A 229 32.54 11.29 2.33
CA SER A 229 33.41 11.46 1.17
C SER A 229 33.89 12.90 1.12
N LYS A 230 35.21 13.13 1.12
CA LYS A 230 35.81 14.46 0.86
C LYS A 230 35.70 14.89 -0.62
N LEU A 231 35.24 14.00 -1.50
CA LEU A 231 35.32 14.13 -2.96
C LEU A 231 33.98 14.26 -3.68
N SER A 232 32.83 14.20 -2.99
CA SER A 232 31.53 14.34 -3.67
C SER A 232 30.97 15.75 -3.53
N SER A 233 30.64 16.38 -4.67
CA SER A 233 29.81 17.59 -4.75
C SER A 233 28.41 17.40 -4.15
N PHE A 234 28.02 16.16 -3.91
CA PHE A 234 26.85 15.77 -3.14
C PHE A 234 27.29 15.43 -1.72
N ASN A 235 27.07 16.36 -0.79
CA ASN A 235 27.44 16.25 0.62
C ASN A 235 26.42 15.39 1.41
N ARG A 236 25.97 14.25 0.85
CA ARG A 236 24.99 13.36 1.50
C ARG A 236 25.60 12.00 1.80
N ASN A 237 25.40 11.54 3.03
CA ASN A 237 25.89 10.24 3.51
C ASN A 237 24.82 9.15 3.45
N VAL A 238 23.58 9.50 3.13
CA VAL A 238 22.45 8.58 3.01
C VAL A 238 22.12 8.34 1.53
N ALA A 239 21.86 7.09 1.16
CA ALA A 239 21.27 6.70 -0.11
C ALA A 239 20.13 5.70 0.16
N GLY A 240 19.23 5.51 -0.81
CA GLY A 240 18.19 4.50 -0.74
C GLY A 240 18.35 3.44 -1.82
N ILE A 241 18.22 2.18 -1.43
CA ILE A 241 18.12 1.05 -2.34
C ILE A 241 16.65 0.88 -2.70
N ASP A 242 16.38 0.86 -4.00
CA ASP A 242 15.06 0.64 -4.58
C ASP A 242 15.05 -0.77 -5.18
N TRP A 243 14.60 -1.73 -4.37
CA TRP A 243 14.42 -3.12 -4.76
C TRP A 243 13.25 -3.26 -5.73
N ASN A 244 13.24 -4.33 -6.52
CA ASN A 244 12.05 -4.63 -7.30
C ASN A 244 10.98 -5.21 -6.37
N PHE A 245 9.71 -4.98 -6.68
CA PHE A 245 8.57 -5.43 -5.87
C PHE A 245 7.54 -6.14 -6.74
N ASN A 246 6.94 -7.21 -6.24
CA ASN A 246 5.97 -8.00 -7.00
C ASN A 246 4.70 -8.38 -6.23
N ALA A 247 4.33 -7.64 -5.19
CA ALA A 247 3.20 -7.99 -4.31
C ALA A 247 3.34 -9.39 -3.67
N TRP A 248 4.56 -9.71 -3.21
CA TRP A 248 4.90 -10.94 -2.49
C TRP A 248 4.61 -12.25 -3.24
N GLY A 249 4.74 -12.27 -4.56
CA GLY A 249 4.58 -13.50 -5.35
C GLY A 249 4.18 -13.31 -6.80
N GLY A 250 4.03 -12.08 -7.26
CA GLY A 250 3.75 -11.75 -8.64
C GLY A 250 2.33 -12.09 -9.05
N ALA A 251 2.13 -12.34 -10.34
CA ALA A 251 0.79 -12.47 -10.92
C ALA A 251 0.07 -13.79 -10.53
N ASP A 252 0.83 -14.81 -10.13
CA ASP A 252 0.30 -16.15 -9.86
C ASP A 252 -0.01 -16.37 -8.37
N GLU A 253 0.90 -15.95 -7.49
CA GLU A 253 0.84 -16.22 -6.05
C GLU A 253 0.87 -14.96 -5.18
N GLY A 254 0.96 -13.76 -5.78
CA GLY A 254 1.00 -12.51 -5.02
C GLY A 254 -0.35 -12.13 -4.41
N CYS A 255 -0.33 -11.25 -3.42
CA CYS A 255 -1.53 -10.82 -2.70
C CYS A 255 -2.49 -9.99 -3.58
N TYR A 256 -2.05 -9.54 -4.77
CA TYR A 256 -2.84 -8.78 -5.71
C TYR A 256 -2.28 -8.71 -7.12
N ASN A 257 -3.17 -8.42 -8.08
CA ASN A 257 -2.89 -8.50 -9.51
C ASN A 257 -2.28 -7.22 -10.11
N ASP A 258 -2.33 -6.08 -9.41
CA ASP A 258 -1.78 -4.81 -9.88
C ASP A 258 -1.04 -4.09 -8.75
N TRP A 259 0.29 -4.06 -8.84
CA TRP A 259 1.23 -3.38 -7.93
C TRP A 259 2.05 -2.31 -8.64
N SER A 260 1.51 -1.79 -9.75
CA SER A 260 2.23 -0.83 -10.62
C SER A 260 2.53 0.51 -9.92
N ASP A 261 1.69 0.95 -8.99
CA ASP A 261 1.94 2.15 -8.20
C ASP A 261 2.91 1.88 -7.04
N ASP A 262 2.91 0.68 -6.45
CA ASP A 262 3.85 0.27 -5.39
C ASP A 262 5.30 0.19 -5.88
N LEU A 263 5.51 -0.30 -7.12
CA LEU A 263 6.82 -0.28 -7.80
C LEU A 263 7.45 1.12 -7.88
N LEU A 264 6.65 2.17 -7.72
CA LEU A 264 7.10 3.55 -7.81
C LEU A 264 7.29 4.19 -6.44
N VAL A 265 6.87 3.56 -5.33
CA VAL A 265 6.90 4.14 -3.97
C VAL A 265 8.32 4.51 -3.58
N SER A 266 9.27 3.56 -3.65
CA SER A 266 10.69 3.80 -3.39
C SER A 266 11.26 4.98 -4.18
N LYS A 267 11.05 4.99 -5.49
CA LYS A 267 11.49 6.08 -6.37
C LYS A 267 10.87 7.44 -5.98
N LYS A 268 9.58 7.47 -5.66
CA LYS A 268 8.86 8.69 -5.26
C LYS A 268 9.39 9.22 -3.92
N ILE A 269 9.54 8.37 -2.91
CA ILE A 269 10.11 8.74 -1.60
C ILE A 269 11.50 9.35 -1.77
N LEU A 270 12.39 8.66 -2.48
CA LEU A 270 13.76 9.13 -2.68
C LEU A 270 13.83 10.44 -3.47
N ALA A 271 12.91 10.67 -4.40
CA ALA A 271 12.82 11.93 -5.14
C ALA A 271 12.32 13.09 -4.25
N VAL A 272 11.27 12.87 -3.46
CA VAL A 272 10.74 13.88 -2.52
C VAL A 272 11.80 14.29 -1.50
N GLU A 273 12.53 13.32 -0.95
CA GLU A 273 13.59 13.54 0.04
C GLU A 273 14.92 14.00 -0.57
N ARG A 274 15.03 13.97 -1.91
CA ARG A 274 16.25 14.29 -2.68
C ARG A 274 17.44 13.40 -2.29
N ILE A 275 17.18 12.13 -2.03
CA ILE A 275 18.17 11.12 -1.62
C ILE A 275 18.64 10.35 -2.86
N PRO A 276 19.95 10.08 -3.02
CA PRO A 276 20.47 9.23 -4.09
C PRO A 276 19.80 7.85 -4.11
N ARG A 277 19.43 7.39 -5.30
CA ARG A 277 18.73 6.12 -5.54
C ARG A 277 19.66 5.09 -6.17
N PHE A 278 19.75 3.92 -5.56
CA PHE A 278 20.34 2.73 -6.15
C PHE A 278 19.22 1.76 -6.54
N GLN A 279 18.90 1.74 -7.83
CA GLN A 279 17.88 0.84 -8.36
C GLN A 279 18.44 -0.59 -8.49
N HIS A 280 17.62 -1.57 -8.12
CA HIS A 280 17.92 -2.99 -8.21
C HIS A 280 16.84 -3.78 -8.97
N SER A 281 17.17 -4.95 -9.48
CA SER A 281 16.22 -5.83 -10.22
C SER A 281 15.74 -7.04 -9.42
N MET A 282 16.51 -7.50 -8.43
CA MET A 282 16.09 -8.56 -7.50
C MET A 282 14.80 -8.14 -6.78
N ILE A 283 13.86 -9.07 -6.71
CA ILE A 283 12.62 -8.90 -5.94
C ILE A 283 13.01 -9.10 -4.48
N LEU A 284 12.82 -8.07 -3.67
CA LEU A 284 13.14 -8.11 -2.25
C LEU A 284 12.28 -7.09 -1.50
N GLU A 285 11.68 -7.53 -0.42
CA GLU A 285 10.89 -6.69 0.47
C GLU A 285 11.70 -6.34 1.73
N GLY A 286 11.60 -5.11 2.24
CA GLY A 286 12.37 -4.70 3.41
C GLY A 286 12.04 -5.52 4.67
N GLY A 287 10.81 -6.05 4.80
CA GLY A 287 10.40 -6.91 5.91
C GLY A 287 10.98 -8.33 5.84
N SER A 288 11.53 -8.74 4.68
CA SER A 288 12.14 -10.06 4.51
C SER A 288 13.61 -10.11 4.98
N ILE A 289 14.16 -8.99 5.45
CA ILE A 289 15.54 -8.88 5.95
C ILE A 289 15.59 -8.12 7.29
N HIS A 290 16.54 -8.46 8.16
CA HIS A 290 16.86 -7.65 9.34
C HIS A 290 18.36 -7.56 9.57
N VAL A 291 18.90 -6.35 9.74
CA VAL A 291 20.36 -6.14 9.87
C VAL A 291 20.75 -5.61 11.25
N ASP A 292 21.98 -5.90 11.70
CA ASP A 292 22.51 -5.45 12.99
C ASP A 292 23.34 -4.15 12.92
N GLY A 293 23.62 -3.66 11.70
CA GLY A 293 24.49 -2.50 11.45
C GLY A 293 26.01 -2.78 11.56
N GLU A 294 26.39 -4.00 11.93
CA GLU A 294 27.79 -4.44 12.13
C GLU A 294 28.22 -5.57 11.18
N GLY A 295 27.32 -5.99 10.29
CA GLY A 295 27.61 -6.83 9.15
C GLY A 295 26.84 -8.14 9.13
N THR A 296 25.85 -8.32 9.99
CA THR A 296 25.00 -9.52 10.01
C THR A 296 23.60 -9.22 9.50
N CYS A 297 23.07 -10.14 8.69
CA CYS A 297 21.70 -10.12 8.19
C CYS A 297 20.95 -11.38 8.64
N LEU A 298 19.77 -11.22 9.21
CA LEU A 298 18.78 -12.27 9.41
C LEU A 298 17.85 -12.31 8.20
N VAL A 299 17.54 -13.53 7.75
CA VAL A 299 16.64 -13.80 6.64
C VAL A 299 15.96 -15.15 6.86
N THR A 300 14.87 -15.42 6.13
CA THR A 300 14.25 -16.76 6.09
C THR A 300 14.49 -17.44 4.74
N GLU A 301 14.70 -18.76 4.75
CA GLU A 301 14.79 -19.55 3.52
C GLU A 301 13.42 -19.63 2.83
N GLU A 302 12.35 -19.83 3.60
CA GLU A 302 10.96 -19.90 3.13
C GLU A 302 10.54 -18.70 2.26
N CYS A 303 11.07 -17.50 2.55
CA CYS A 303 10.79 -16.29 1.77
C CYS A 303 11.79 -16.12 0.61
N LEU A 304 13.09 -15.94 0.90
CA LEU A 304 14.02 -15.48 -0.14
C LEU A 304 14.34 -16.54 -1.18
N LEU A 305 14.20 -17.83 -0.84
CA LEU A 305 14.36 -18.94 -1.78
C LEU A 305 13.04 -19.38 -2.40
N ASN A 306 11.94 -18.69 -2.11
CA ASN A 306 10.66 -18.98 -2.74
C ASN A 306 10.75 -18.74 -4.26
N LYS A 307 10.23 -19.70 -5.03
CA LYS A 307 10.16 -19.65 -6.49
C LYS A 307 9.43 -18.42 -7.02
N ASN A 308 8.57 -17.80 -6.21
CA ASN A 308 7.78 -16.62 -6.59
C ASN A 308 8.55 -15.29 -6.37
N ARG A 309 9.76 -15.34 -5.80
CA ARG A 309 10.70 -14.23 -5.71
C ARG A 309 11.71 -14.31 -6.84
N ASN A 310 12.87 -14.91 -6.58
CA ASN A 310 14.01 -14.93 -7.50
C ASN A 310 14.38 -16.36 -7.89
N PRO A 311 13.53 -17.10 -8.63
CA PRO A 311 13.73 -18.54 -8.93
C PRO A 311 14.98 -18.83 -9.77
N HIS A 312 15.59 -17.79 -10.34
CA HIS A 312 16.78 -17.85 -11.16
C HIS A 312 18.07 -17.57 -10.38
N LEU A 313 17.98 -17.23 -9.09
CA LEU A 313 19.13 -16.98 -8.22
C LEU A 313 19.31 -18.12 -7.23
N SER A 314 20.55 -18.57 -7.05
CA SER A 314 20.91 -19.45 -5.93
C SER A 314 20.97 -18.67 -4.62
N LYS A 315 20.99 -19.40 -3.50
CA LYS A 315 21.17 -18.83 -2.16
C LYS A 315 22.45 -17.97 -2.08
N GLU A 316 23.55 -18.45 -2.65
CA GLU A 316 24.83 -17.75 -2.67
C GLU A 316 24.77 -16.46 -3.49
N GLN A 317 24.06 -16.48 -4.63
CA GLN A 317 23.87 -15.30 -5.47
C GLN A 317 23.01 -14.24 -4.77
N ILE A 318 21.97 -14.65 -4.04
CA ILE A 318 21.18 -13.75 -3.19
C ILE A 318 22.09 -13.12 -2.12
N GLU A 319 22.91 -13.91 -1.42
CA GLU A 319 23.86 -13.37 -0.46
C GLU A 319 24.85 -12.38 -1.09
N GLU A 320 25.36 -12.65 -2.28
CA GLU A 320 26.28 -11.75 -2.98
C GLU A 320 25.65 -10.39 -3.29
N GLU A 321 24.41 -10.35 -3.76
CA GLU A 321 23.70 -9.10 -3.98
C GLU A 321 23.44 -8.36 -2.66
N LEU A 322 22.96 -9.06 -1.63
CA LEU A 322 22.73 -8.45 -0.32
C LEU A 322 24.02 -7.92 0.32
N LYS A 323 25.16 -8.63 0.19
CA LYS A 323 26.49 -8.15 0.63
C LYS A 323 26.88 -6.83 -0.05
N LYS A 324 26.69 -6.73 -1.37
CA LYS A 324 27.04 -5.53 -2.17
C LYS A 324 26.23 -4.29 -1.75
N TYR A 325 24.94 -4.47 -1.51
CA TYR A 325 24.03 -3.34 -1.29
C TYR A 325 23.84 -2.98 0.18
N LEU A 326 23.74 -3.97 1.08
CA LEU A 326 23.49 -3.72 2.52
C LEU A 326 24.78 -3.54 3.33
N GLY A 327 25.95 -3.87 2.77
CA GLY A 327 27.23 -3.82 3.50
C GLY A 327 27.36 -4.91 4.58
N VAL A 328 26.54 -5.95 4.50
CA VAL A 328 26.60 -7.15 5.36
C VAL A 328 27.66 -8.13 4.86
N LYS A 329 28.03 -9.08 5.72
CA LYS A 329 29.09 -10.07 5.49
C LYS A 329 28.65 -11.48 5.89
N THR A 330 27.86 -11.59 6.95
CA THR A 330 27.40 -12.85 7.52
C THR A 330 25.88 -12.91 7.46
N PHE A 331 25.34 -14.08 7.15
CA PHE A 331 23.91 -14.34 7.12
C PHE A 331 23.57 -15.38 8.16
N ILE A 332 22.42 -15.21 8.81
CA ILE A 332 21.78 -16.25 9.61
C ILE A 332 20.45 -16.52 8.92
N TRP A 333 20.35 -17.71 8.35
CA TRP A 333 19.17 -18.18 7.61
C TRP A 333 18.29 -19.00 8.55
N LEU A 334 17.13 -18.47 8.92
CA LEU A 334 16.11 -19.29 9.56
C LEU A 334 15.42 -20.13 8.48
N PRO A 335 15.14 -21.43 8.71
CA PRO A 335 14.53 -22.26 7.68
C PRO A 335 13.12 -21.78 7.31
N ARG A 336 12.38 -21.29 8.30
CA ARG A 336 10.96 -20.96 8.21
C ARG A 336 10.64 -19.64 8.93
N GLY A 337 9.68 -18.90 8.39
CA GLY A 337 9.07 -17.76 9.05
C GLY A 337 7.94 -18.16 9.99
N LEU A 338 7.15 -17.18 10.42
CA LEU A 338 6.04 -17.38 11.33
C LEU A 338 4.94 -18.25 10.68
N TYR A 339 4.34 -19.15 11.45
CA TYR A 339 3.21 -19.94 11.00
C TYR A 339 2.01 -19.06 10.67
N GLY A 340 1.40 -19.29 9.49
CA GLY A 340 0.26 -18.52 9.00
C GLY A 340 0.64 -17.22 8.29
N ASP A 341 1.93 -16.93 8.13
CA ASP A 341 2.43 -15.84 7.28
C ASP A 341 2.55 -16.29 5.82
N ASP A 342 1.40 -16.67 5.25
CA ASP A 342 1.30 -17.13 3.86
C ASP A 342 1.40 -15.95 2.87
N ASP A 343 0.92 -14.77 3.29
CA ASP A 343 0.88 -13.55 2.48
C ASP A 343 2.29 -13.11 2.06
N THR A 344 3.27 -13.19 2.96
CA THR A 344 4.65 -12.75 2.68
C THR A 344 5.63 -13.91 2.44
N ASN A 345 5.15 -15.15 2.56
CA ASN A 345 5.93 -16.39 2.54
C ASN A 345 6.95 -16.46 3.68
N GLY A 346 6.52 -16.08 4.90
CA GLY A 346 7.32 -16.19 6.11
C GLY A 346 8.43 -15.14 6.19
N HIS A 347 8.07 -13.85 6.16
CA HIS A 347 9.03 -12.77 6.39
C HIS A 347 9.74 -12.90 7.75
N ILE A 348 10.99 -12.44 7.78
CA ILE A 348 11.80 -12.49 9.01
C ILE A 348 11.27 -11.54 10.07
N ASP A 349 10.67 -10.40 9.71
CA ASP A 349 10.21 -9.37 10.65
C ASP A 349 8.97 -9.78 11.48
N ASN A 350 8.29 -10.86 11.12
CA ASN A 350 7.30 -11.52 11.95
C ASN A 350 7.91 -12.58 12.88
N MET A 351 9.08 -13.15 12.51
CA MET A 351 9.70 -14.25 13.23
C MET A 351 10.78 -13.79 14.20
N CYS A 352 11.71 -12.93 13.78
CA CYS A 352 12.89 -12.56 14.54
C CYS A 352 13.44 -11.19 14.12
N CYS A 353 13.90 -10.40 15.10
CA CYS A 353 14.55 -9.12 14.85
C CYS A 353 15.81 -8.95 15.71
N PHE A 354 16.75 -8.12 15.27
CA PHE A 354 17.85 -7.69 16.14
C PHE A 354 17.33 -6.64 17.14
N ALA A 355 17.51 -6.91 18.44
CA ALA A 355 17.28 -5.91 19.48
C ALA A 355 18.48 -4.96 19.63
N LYS A 356 19.68 -5.52 19.46
CA LYS A 356 20.97 -4.83 19.40
C LYS A 356 22.00 -5.80 18.80
N PRO A 357 23.21 -5.35 18.41
CA PRO A 357 24.23 -6.25 17.88
C PRO A 357 24.49 -7.45 18.81
N GLY A 358 24.37 -8.66 18.27
CA GLY A 358 24.52 -9.93 19.00
C GLY A 358 23.31 -10.39 19.83
N VAL A 359 22.21 -9.63 19.89
CA VAL A 359 21.00 -9.99 20.64
C VAL A 359 19.76 -9.89 19.76
N VAL A 360 18.95 -10.94 19.74
CA VAL A 360 17.72 -11.01 18.93
C VAL A 360 16.49 -11.23 19.80
N LEU A 361 15.35 -10.72 19.34
CA LEU A 361 14.02 -11.11 19.81
C LEU A 361 13.47 -12.17 18.85
N LEU A 362 12.92 -13.25 19.40
CA LEU A 362 12.33 -14.36 18.64
C LEU A 362 10.88 -14.54 19.04
N SER A 363 9.98 -14.57 18.04
CA SER A 363 8.58 -14.95 18.22
C SER A 363 8.51 -16.38 18.76
N TRP A 364 7.80 -16.57 19.86
CA TRP A 364 7.88 -17.81 20.63
C TRP A 364 6.51 -18.28 21.13
N THR A 365 6.35 -19.60 21.20
CA THR A 365 5.28 -20.26 21.96
C THR A 365 5.86 -21.41 22.78
N ASP A 366 5.33 -21.63 23.98
CA ASP A 366 5.65 -22.80 24.81
C ASP A 366 4.64 -23.95 24.59
N ASP A 367 3.57 -23.71 23.83
CA ASP A 367 2.55 -24.71 23.55
C ASP A 367 3.04 -25.68 22.48
N GLU A 368 3.47 -26.87 22.89
CA GLU A 368 3.98 -27.90 21.97
C GLU A 368 2.94 -28.42 20.96
N THR A 369 1.66 -28.15 21.20
CA THR A 369 0.57 -28.53 20.29
C THR A 369 0.30 -27.48 19.22
N ASP A 370 0.86 -26.28 19.39
CA ASP A 370 0.76 -25.20 18.43
C ASP A 370 1.66 -25.48 17.20
N PRO A 371 1.15 -25.38 15.95
CA PRO A 371 1.96 -25.53 14.74
C PRO A 371 3.19 -24.60 14.65
N GLN A 372 3.19 -23.48 15.37
CA GLN A 372 4.30 -22.55 15.48
C GLN A 372 5.43 -23.06 16.38
N TYR A 373 5.17 -24.01 17.30
CA TYR A 373 6.18 -24.50 18.23
C TYR A 373 7.39 -25.11 17.51
N GLU A 374 7.13 -25.96 16.52
CA GLU A 374 8.18 -26.60 15.73
C GLU A 374 9.07 -25.55 15.02
N ARG A 375 8.45 -24.54 14.40
CA ARG A 375 9.14 -23.41 13.75
C ARG A 375 9.96 -22.59 14.74
N SER A 376 9.41 -22.34 15.94
CA SER A 376 10.08 -21.61 17.02
C SER A 376 11.32 -22.35 17.55
N VAL A 377 11.21 -23.67 17.78
CA VAL A 377 12.31 -24.52 18.24
C VAL A 377 13.42 -24.61 17.19
N GLU A 378 13.05 -24.78 15.91
CA GLU A 378 13.99 -24.80 14.80
C GLU A 378 14.76 -23.47 14.69
N ALA A 379 14.06 -22.34 14.72
CA ALA A 379 14.69 -21.02 14.71
C ALA A 379 15.61 -20.81 15.94
N LEU A 380 15.16 -21.19 17.14
CA LEU A 380 15.96 -21.10 18.35
C LEU A 380 17.25 -21.94 18.24
N SER A 381 17.17 -23.14 17.66
CA SER A 381 18.32 -24.01 17.43
C SER A 381 19.35 -23.35 16.51
N VAL A 382 18.89 -22.78 15.38
CA VAL A 382 19.78 -22.07 14.44
C VAL A 382 20.42 -20.86 15.12
N LEU A 383 19.62 -20.01 15.77
CA LEU A 383 20.10 -18.80 16.43
C LEU A 383 21.11 -19.12 17.54
N SER A 384 20.80 -20.11 18.40
CA SER A 384 21.67 -20.49 19.53
C SER A 384 23.01 -21.08 19.10
N ASN A 385 23.11 -21.58 17.86
CA ASN A 385 24.34 -22.11 17.27
C ASN A 385 25.03 -21.13 16.29
N SER A 386 24.44 -19.94 16.10
CA SER A 386 24.96 -18.94 15.18
C SER A 386 25.92 -17.96 15.86
N ILE A 387 26.83 -17.41 15.04
CA ILE A 387 27.77 -16.37 15.41
C ILE A 387 27.60 -15.22 14.42
N ASP A 388 27.60 -13.99 14.91
CA ASP A 388 27.49 -12.82 14.05
C ASP A 388 28.81 -12.44 13.35
N ALA A 389 28.79 -11.40 12.52
CA ALA A 389 29.93 -10.94 11.73
C ALA A 389 31.08 -10.39 12.57
N ARG A 390 30.86 -10.20 13.88
CA ARG A 390 31.85 -9.72 14.86
C ARG A 390 32.33 -10.83 15.78
N GLY A 391 31.90 -12.08 15.56
CA GLY A 391 32.33 -13.22 16.35
C GLY A 391 31.54 -13.42 17.65
N ARG A 392 30.42 -12.70 17.87
CA ARG A 392 29.60 -12.87 19.07
C ARG A 392 28.61 -14.00 18.86
N LYS A 393 28.44 -14.82 19.89
CA LYS A 393 27.33 -15.79 19.94
C LYS A 393 26.02 -15.03 20.07
N ILE A 394 25.00 -15.45 19.30
CA ILE A 394 23.69 -14.81 19.37
C ILE A 394 23.01 -15.14 20.70
N GLN A 395 22.61 -14.10 21.42
CA GLN A 395 21.70 -14.20 22.56
C GLN A 395 20.26 -14.06 22.06
N VAL A 396 19.41 -15.01 22.45
CA VAL A 396 17.99 -15.02 22.05
C VAL A 396 17.12 -14.62 23.25
N ILE A 397 16.29 -13.60 23.06
CA ILE A 397 15.20 -13.21 23.97
C ILE A 397 13.90 -13.71 23.33
N LYS A 398 13.15 -14.53 24.07
CA LYS A 398 11.85 -15.04 23.60
C LYS A 398 10.77 -13.99 23.84
N LEU A 399 9.96 -13.74 22.84
CA LEU A 399 8.80 -12.84 22.90
C LEU A 399 7.56 -13.65 22.53
N HIS A 400 6.71 -13.92 23.52
CA HIS A 400 5.56 -14.79 23.34
C HIS A 400 4.51 -14.18 22.43
N GLU A 401 3.98 -14.99 21.52
CA GLU A 401 2.94 -14.59 20.57
C GLU A 401 1.61 -14.25 21.23
N GLY A 402 0.83 -13.43 20.53
CA GLY A 402 -0.54 -13.12 20.90
C GLY A 402 -1.54 -13.98 20.14
N GLU A 403 -2.73 -14.18 20.74
CA GLU A 403 -3.85 -14.79 20.03
C GLU A 403 -4.58 -13.73 19.19
N ALA A 404 -4.45 -13.76 17.86
CA ALA A 404 -5.31 -12.96 16.99
C ALA A 404 -6.55 -13.73 16.52
N LYS A 405 -7.70 -13.06 16.63
CA LYS A 405 -8.96 -13.55 16.05
C LYS A 405 -8.90 -13.56 14.51
N PRO A 406 -9.27 -14.68 13.87
CA PRO A 406 -9.15 -14.90 12.41
C PRO A 406 -9.70 -13.85 11.44
N ARG A 407 -9.10 -13.75 10.22
CA ARG A 407 -9.58 -12.95 9.06
C ARG A 407 -10.82 -13.58 8.41
N LEU A 408 -10.78 -14.89 8.16
CA LEU A 408 -11.94 -15.74 7.90
C LEU A 408 -12.20 -16.56 9.16
N ALA A 409 -13.45 -16.72 9.62
CA ALA A 409 -13.72 -17.47 10.85
C ALA A 409 -13.03 -18.86 10.82
N GLY A 410 -11.98 -19.05 11.63
CA GLY A 410 -11.17 -20.26 11.71
C GLY A 410 -9.72 -20.19 11.20
N THR A 411 -9.26 -19.12 10.54
CA THR A 411 -7.87 -18.96 10.07
C THR A 411 -6.95 -18.25 11.08
N ARG A 412 -5.81 -18.83 11.46
CA ARG A 412 -4.83 -18.12 12.31
C ARG A 412 -4.19 -16.94 11.56
N LEU A 413 -3.97 -15.83 12.27
CA LEU A 413 -3.23 -14.67 11.75
C LEU A 413 -1.85 -14.59 12.38
N ALA A 414 -0.90 -14.03 11.63
CA ALA A 414 0.48 -13.76 12.05
C ALA A 414 0.58 -12.62 13.08
N ALA A 415 -0.04 -12.78 14.24
CA ALA A 415 -0.04 -11.78 15.31
C ALA A 415 1.22 -11.82 16.16
N SER A 416 2.32 -11.39 15.52
CA SER A 416 3.62 -11.31 16.16
C SER A 416 3.82 -9.97 16.86
N TYR A 417 4.22 -10.03 18.14
CA TYR A 417 4.71 -8.85 18.85
C TYR A 417 6.12 -8.44 18.43
N VAL A 418 6.83 -9.25 17.64
CA VAL A 418 8.13 -8.88 17.03
C VAL A 418 7.94 -7.81 15.94
N ASN A 419 6.74 -7.67 15.38
CA ASN A 419 6.42 -6.70 14.34
C ASN A 419 6.16 -5.27 14.89
N PHE A 420 7.05 -4.80 15.77
CA PHE A 420 7.06 -3.46 16.37
C PHE A 420 8.00 -2.50 15.62
N TYR A 421 7.88 -1.20 15.88
CA TYR A 421 8.77 -0.19 15.33
C TYR A 421 9.72 0.37 16.40
N ILE A 422 11.02 0.49 16.07
CA ILE A 422 12.04 1.14 16.90
C ILE A 422 12.20 2.58 16.43
N ALA A 423 11.75 3.54 17.24
CA ALA A 423 12.02 4.96 17.09
C ALA A 423 13.22 5.36 17.96
N ASN A 424 13.80 6.55 17.74
CA ASN A 424 15.00 7.03 18.44
C ASN A 424 14.97 6.92 19.99
N GLY A 425 13.80 7.03 20.61
CA GLY A 425 13.62 6.89 22.05
C GLY A 425 12.35 6.15 22.46
N GLY A 426 11.72 5.44 21.52
CA GLY A 426 10.45 4.76 21.73
C GLY A 426 10.35 3.42 21.02
N ILE A 427 9.57 2.51 21.58
CA ILE A 427 9.19 1.23 20.95
C ILE A 427 7.69 1.27 20.73
N ILE A 428 7.25 1.23 19.48
CA ILE A 428 5.82 1.24 19.15
C ILE A 428 5.37 -0.20 18.94
N ALA A 429 4.77 -0.77 19.98
CA ALA A 429 4.44 -2.17 20.07
C ALA A 429 2.96 -2.41 19.71
N PRO A 430 2.65 -3.43 18.89
CA PRO A 430 1.27 -3.80 18.65
C PRO A 430 0.64 -4.43 19.88
N GLN A 431 -0.66 -4.24 20.05
CA GLN A 431 -1.48 -4.99 21.01
C GLN A 431 -2.68 -5.61 20.31
N PHE A 432 -3.06 -6.81 20.75
CA PHE A 432 -4.05 -7.65 20.08
C PHE A 432 -5.34 -7.86 20.87
N GLY A 433 -5.40 -7.35 22.11
CA GLY A 433 -6.54 -7.48 23.00
C GLY A 433 -6.50 -8.76 23.85
N ASP A 434 -5.35 -9.41 23.94
CA ASP A 434 -5.05 -10.46 24.92
C ASP A 434 -4.27 -9.81 26.06
N ALA A 435 -4.98 -9.43 27.12
CA ALA A 435 -4.40 -8.67 28.23
C ALA A 435 -3.13 -9.33 28.80
N LYS A 436 -3.09 -10.65 28.90
CA LYS A 436 -1.93 -11.36 29.46
C LYS A 436 -0.73 -11.25 28.52
N ARG A 437 -0.94 -11.50 27.23
CA ARG A 437 0.15 -11.47 26.23
C ARG A 437 0.57 -10.05 25.90
N ASP A 438 -0.37 -9.12 25.84
CA ASP A 438 -0.12 -7.69 25.66
C ASP A 438 0.76 -7.15 26.81
N GLU A 439 0.42 -7.44 28.07
CA GLU A 439 1.21 -7.03 29.24
C GLU A 439 2.60 -7.67 29.27
N GLU A 440 2.69 -8.95 28.92
CA GLU A 440 3.96 -9.67 28.81
C GLU A 440 4.86 -9.07 27.73
N ALA A 441 4.32 -8.79 26.55
CA ALA A 441 5.07 -8.20 25.44
C ALA A 441 5.62 -6.82 25.82
N ILE A 442 4.80 -5.97 26.44
CA ILE A 442 5.25 -4.65 26.93
C ILE A 442 6.36 -4.80 27.97
N ARG A 443 6.25 -5.75 28.90
CA ARG A 443 7.29 -6.01 29.91
C ARG A 443 8.60 -6.43 29.25
N VAL A 444 8.58 -7.45 28.38
CA VAL A 444 9.79 -7.97 27.72
C VAL A 444 10.46 -6.91 26.86
N LEU A 445 9.68 -6.12 26.11
CA LEU A 445 10.21 -5.01 25.32
C LEU A 445 10.81 -3.92 26.21
N SER A 446 10.19 -3.60 27.36
CA SER A 446 10.73 -2.61 28.30
C SER A 446 12.05 -3.05 28.92
N GLU A 447 12.19 -4.34 29.25
CA GLU A 447 13.43 -4.93 29.76
C GLU A 447 14.53 -4.97 28.67
N THR A 448 14.13 -5.23 27.43
CA THR A 448 15.04 -5.29 26.27
C THR A 448 15.56 -3.90 25.90
N TYR A 449 14.71 -2.88 26.00
CA TYR A 449 15.00 -1.49 25.65
C TYR A 449 14.86 -0.54 26.86
N PRO A 450 15.72 -0.63 27.88
CA PRO A 450 15.57 0.10 29.15
C PRO A 450 15.69 1.63 29.01
N HIS A 451 16.16 2.12 27.85
CA HIS A 451 16.28 3.55 27.54
C HIS A 451 15.19 4.04 26.58
N HIS A 452 14.23 3.20 26.20
CA HIS A 452 13.12 3.58 25.32
C HIS A 452 11.80 3.55 26.08
N SER A 453 10.88 4.44 25.72
CA SER A 453 9.50 4.36 26.18
C SER A 453 8.72 3.38 25.29
N VAL A 454 8.22 2.29 25.87
CA VAL A 454 7.37 1.34 25.15
C VAL A 454 5.94 1.86 25.12
N VAL A 455 5.37 2.01 23.92
CA VAL A 455 4.02 2.50 23.66
C VAL A 455 3.22 1.41 22.96
N GLY A 456 2.21 0.87 23.65
CA GLY A 456 1.27 -0.11 23.10
C GLY A 456 0.20 0.53 22.22
N ILE A 457 -0.15 -0.13 21.11
CA ILE A 457 -1.24 0.26 20.22
C ILE A 457 -2.38 -0.76 20.33
N GLU A 458 -3.36 -0.45 21.20
CA GLU A 458 -4.46 -1.36 21.64
C GLU A 458 -5.30 -1.99 20.51
N ASN A 459 -5.34 -1.38 19.33
CA ASN A 459 -6.13 -1.87 18.18
C ASN A 459 -5.27 -2.28 16.98
N ALA A 460 -3.98 -2.58 17.17
CA ALA A 460 -3.08 -3.01 16.11
C ALA A 460 -3.58 -4.25 15.35
N ARG A 461 -4.50 -5.02 15.94
CA ARG A 461 -5.26 -6.09 15.26
C ARG A 461 -5.88 -5.64 13.93
N GLU A 462 -6.34 -4.40 13.80
CA GLU A 462 -6.92 -3.92 12.53
C GLU A 462 -5.91 -3.91 11.37
N ILE A 463 -4.61 -3.81 11.69
CA ILE A 463 -3.51 -3.97 10.73
C ILE A 463 -3.28 -5.46 10.43
N VAL A 464 -3.23 -6.29 11.46
CA VAL A 464 -3.04 -7.75 11.35
C VAL A 464 -4.11 -8.44 10.52
N LEU A 465 -5.35 -7.95 10.55
CA LEU A 465 -6.41 -8.45 9.69
C LEU A 465 -6.09 -8.37 8.19
N ALA A 466 -5.15 -7.51 7.79
CA ALA A 466 -4.72 -7.30 6.42
C ALA A 466 -3.37 -7.95 6.08
N GLY A 467 -2.76 -8.71 7.00
CA GLY A 467 -1.58 -9.55 6.73
C GLY A 467 -0.24 -9.11 7.34
N GLY A 468 -0.20 -8.04 8.14
CA GLY A 468 1.04 -7.54 8.74
C GLY A 468 0.79 -6.65 9.95
N ASN A 469 1.79 -5.88 10.40
CA ASN A 469 1.60 -5.00 11.55
C ASN A 469 2.46 -3.72 11.49
N ILE A 470 2.70 -3.09 12.65
CA ILE A 470 3.38 -1.79 12.79
C ILE A 470 4.70 -1.73 12.02
N HIS A 471 5.53 -2.78 12.09
CA HIS A 471 6.79 -2.82 11.35
C HIS A 471 6.57 -2.85 9.83
N CYS A 472 5.57 -3.59 9.35
CA CYS A 472 5.25 -3.72 7.92
C CYS A 472 4.70 -2.42 7.29
N ILE A 473 4.08 -1.54 8.08
CA ILE A 473 3.51 -0.28 7.58
C ILE A 473 4.46 0.92 7.72
N THR A 474 5.66 0.71 8.29
CA THR A 474 6.64 1.76 8.57
C THR A 474 7.96 1.54 7.84
N GLN A 475 8.67 2.63 7.52
CA GLN A 475 10.02 2.58 6.95
C GLN A 475 10.83 3.74 7.51
N GLN A 476 11.85 3.42 8.31
CA GLN A 476 12.73 4.41 8.94
C GLN A 476 13.71 4.99 7.93
N GLN A 477 13.94 6.30 8.00
CA GLN A 477 15.05 6.98 7.33
C GLN A 477 16.10 7.34 8.38
N PRO A 478 17.31 6.73 8.35
CA PRO A 478 18.35 7.04 9.31
C PRO A 478 18.85 8.49 9.13
N ALA A 479 19.20 9.14 10.24
CA ALA A 479 19.83 10.45 10.22
C ALA A 479 21.20 10.41 9.51
N GLU A 480 21.61 11.51 8.89
CA GLU A 480 22.97 11.63 8.39
C GLU A 480 23.96 11.62 9.57
N PRO A 481 25.09 10.90 9.48
CA PRO A 481 26.13 10.97 10.50
C PRO A 481 26.60 12.41 10.64
N ILE A 482 26.46 12.98 11.84
CA ILE A 482 27.00 14.29 12.15
C ILE A 482 28.53 14.17 12.07
N SER A 483 29.14 14.88 11.12
CA SER A 483 30.58 15.11 11.16
C SER A 483 30.87 15.89 12.44
N LEU A 484 31.42 15.24 13.46
CA LEU A 484 32.12 15.94 14.53
C LEU A 484 33.29 16.67 13.89
N ALA A 485 33.04 17.87 13.37
CA ALA A 485 34.10 18.82 13.07
C ALA A 485 34.77 19.13 14.41
N ASP A 486 36.10 19.10 14.41
CA ASP A 486 36.98 19.42 15.53
C ASP A 486 36.40 20.54 16.39
N ASN A 487 35.90 20.20 17.59
CA ASN A 487 35.80 21.17 18.68
C ASN A 487 37.23 21.39 19.20
N GLY A 488 38.03 22.09 18.40
CA GLY A 488 39.25 22.73 18.83
C GLY A 488 38.91 24.03 19.51
N HIS A 489 38.75 24.00 20.84
CA HIS A 489 39.05 25.10 21.74
C HIS A 489 39.71 24.55 23.00
#